data_AF-A0A8H5XTG2-F1
#
_entry.id   AF-A0A8H5XTG2-F1
#
_cell.length_a   1.000
_cell.length_b   1.000
_cell.length_c   1.000
_cell.angle_alpha   90.00
_cell.angle_beta   90.00
_cell.angle_gamma   90.00
#
_symmetry.space_group_name_H-M   'P 1'
#
loop_
_entity.id
_entity.type
_entity.pdbx_description
1 polymer ?
#
loop_
_entity_poly.entity_id
_entity_poly.type
_entity_poly.pdbx_seq_one_letter_code
_entity_poly.pdbx_strand_id
1 'polypeptide(L)'
;MIDGKSLQSEEGNELAKIIRQAASNKITKLIVGSVFLGARDWFLEKSGLSGDQVTSAGLGIVAYPGKTANLPVHPPADPDLVKKANVAYVDSMGNCFLLTDDVPSISSFSKLQNACGVSNCVVWSPEPTALTICPMFALFIGLELLGWPKIKDIDTESKVWKLTIAAAKEIQMLGVCGEAGIQTAEATSEDSFVQMFAYLEEKLRPPDFQAFNRFHHGGKVVKQDRMHIERCISQGVAEGKPMSALKILLQRVNQRD
;
A
#
# COMPACT_ATOMS: atom_id res chain seq x y z
N MET A 1 0.69 -12.51 3.84
CA MET A 1 1.11 -11.13 4.14
C MET A 1 0.57 -10.73 5.48
N ILE A 2 1.32 -9.93 6.22
CA ILE A 2 0.96 -9.40 7.54
C ILE A 2 0.90 -7.88 7.37
N ASP A 3 -0.05 -7.20 8.00
CA ASP A 3 -0.06 -5.73 7.97
C ASP A 3 1.13 -5.19 8.78
N GLY A 4 1.62 -4.00 8.43
CA GLY A 4 2.81 -3.40 9.04
C GLY A 4 2.69 -3.27 10.56
N LYS A 5 1.51 -2.96 11.09
CA LYS A 5 1.32 -2.87 12.54
C LYS A 5 1.50 -4.23 13.21
N SER A 6 0.87 -5.27 12.68
CA SER A 6 1.00 -6.64 13.20
C SER A 6 2.43 -7.18 13.03
N LEU A 7 3.12 -6.86 11.94
CA LEU A 7 4.52 -7.23 11.76
C LEU A 7 5.43 -6.57 12.81
N GLN A 8 5.09 -5.37 13.25
CA GLN A 8 5.85 -4.62 14.24
C GLN A 8 5.43 -4.86 15.70
N SER A 9 4.52 -5.81 15.96
CA SER A 9 4.16 -6.21 17.32
C SER A 9 5.25 -7.06 17.98
N GLU A 10 5.07 -7.41 19.26
CA GLU A 10 5.93 -8.36 19.95
C GLU A 10 5.98 -9.71 19.22
N GLU A 11 4.82 -10.23 18.83
CA GLU A 11 4.71 -11.48 18.06
C GLU A 11 5.35 -11.36 16.68
N GLY A 12 5.24 -10.20 16.02
CA GLY A 12 5.90 -9.93 14.75
C GLY A 12 7.42 -9.88 14.88
N ASN A 13 7.95 -9.33 15.98
CA ASN A 13 9.38 -9.38 16.28
C ASN A 13 9.87 -10.81 16.53
N GLU A 14 9.10 -11.62 17.28
CA GLU A 14 9.44 -13.04 17.49
C GLU A 14 9.40 -13.83 16.18
N LEU A 15 8.41 -13.56 15.30
CA LEU A 15 8.34 -14.15 13.97
C LEU A 15 9.60 -13.82 13.15
N ALA A 16 10.09 -12.58 13.18
CA ALA A 16 11.33 -12.20 12.48
C ALA A 16 12.56 -12.99 12.99
N LYS A 17 12.64 -13.26 14.30
CA LYS A 17 13.70 -14.10 14.89
C LYS A 17 13.58 -15.57 14.47
N ILE A 18 12.37 -16.11 14.43
CA ILE A 18 12.11 -17.48 13.94
C ILE A 18 12.50 -17.60 12.47
N ILE A 19 12.12 -16.63 11.64
CA ILE A 19 12.49 -16.60 10.21
C ILE A 19 14.01 -16.53 10.06
N ARG A 20 14.69 -15.69 10.85
CA ARG A 20 16.15 -15.67 10.90
C ARG A 20 16.70 -17.07 11.14
N GLN A 21 16.28 -17.75 12.20
CA GLN A 21 16.77 -19.10 12.52
C GLN A 21 16.54 -20.09 11.37
N ALA A 22 15.40 -19.99 10.69
CA ALA A 22 15.06 -20.84 9.57
C ALA A 22 15.88 -20.54 8.29
N ALA A 23 16.27 -19.29 8.05
CA ALA A 23 16.96 -18.83 6.84
C ALA A 23 18.48 -18.64 7.00
N SER A 24 19.00 -18.59 8.22
CA SER A 24 20.43 -18.37 8.50
C SER A 24 21.28 -19.48 7.88
N ASN A 25 22.40 -19.11 7.26
CA ASN A 25 23.33 -20.03 6.58
C ASN A 25 22.69 -20.84 5.44
N LYS A 26 21.59 -20.36 4.87
CA LYS A 26 20.93 -20.96 3.70
C LYS A 26 20.90 -19.98 2.54
N ILE A 27 20.74 -20.53 1.34
CA ILE A 27 20.51 -19.75 0.11
C ILE A 27 19.09 -19.19 -0.01
N THR A 28 18.23 -19.45 1.00
CA THR A 28 16.84 -19.01 1.02
C THR A 28 16.75 -17.50 0.94
N LYS A 29 15.91 -17.02 0.01
CA LYS A 29 15.53 -15.62 -0.12
C LYS A 29 14.15 -15.39 0.50
N LEU A 30 13.94 -14.21 1.05
CA LEU A 30 12.72 -13.81 1.74
C LEU A 30 12.11 -12.59 1.08
N ILE A 31 10.78 -12.61 0.98
CA ILE A 31 9.97 -11.54 0.41
C ILE A 31 9.11 -10.96 1.53
N VAL A 32 9.35 -9.72 1.91
CA VAL A 32 8.57 -8.99 2.91
C VAL A 32 7.33 -8.41 2.24
N GLY A 33 6.20 -9.09 2.39
CA GLY A 33 4.91 -8.62 1.88
C GLY A 33 4.16 -7.71 2.87
N SER A 34 4.86 -6.90 3.67
CA SER A 34 4.21 -5.92 4.55
C SER A 34 4.47 -4.53 3.99
N VAL A 35 3.45 -3.66 3.97
CA VAL A 35 3.53 -2.37 3.30
C VAL A 35 3.66 -1.24 4.33
N PHE A 36 4.87 -0.72 4.47
CA PHE A 36 5.15 0.56 5.12
C PHE A 36 6.52 1.10 4.70
N LEU A 37 6.74 2.40 4.87
CA LEU A 37 8.04 3.02 4.58
C LEU A 37 9.14 2.40 5.45
N GLY A 38 10.15 1.81 4.80
CA GLY A 38 11.27 1.13 5.46
C GLY A 38 10.98 -0.31 5.91
N ALA A 39 9.98 -0.99 5.34
CA ALA A 39 9.61 -2.36 5.74
C ALA A 39 10.77 -3.37 5.62
N ARG A 40 11.53 -3.31 4.52
CA ARG A 40 12.72 -4.14 4.33
C ARG A 40 13.79 -3.85 5.37
N ASP A 41 14.12 -2.58 5.57
CA ASP A 41 15.20 -2.18 6.49
C ASP A 41 14.86 -2.55 7.93
N TRP A 42 13.60 -2.33 8.33
CA TRP A 42 13.10 -2.81 9.62
C TRP A 42 13.26 -4.33 9.75
N PHE A 43 12.89 -5.09 8.71
CA PHE A 43 13.00 -6.54 8.77
C PHE A 43 14.47 -7.01 8.84
N LEU A 44 15.37 -6.36 8.10
CA LEU A 44 16.80 -6.61 8.15
C LEU A 44 17.36 -6.31 9.54
N GLU A 45 16.98 -5.18 10.15
CA GLU A 45 17.38 -4.81 11.51
C GLU A 45 16.94 -5.86 12.53
N LYS A 46 15.67 -6.30 12.48
CA LYS A 46 15.12 -7.25 13.46
C LYS A 46 15.60 -8.68 13.25
N SER A 47 15.75 -9.11 12.00
CA SER A 47 16.19 -10.47 11.67
C SER A 47 17.71 -10.62 11.70
N GLY A 48 18.49 -9.57 11.43
CA GLY A 48 19.93 -9.66 11.25
C GLY A 48 20.35 -10.48 10.03
N LEU A 49 19.44 -10.71 9.08
CA LEU A 49 19.76 -11.36 7.81
C LEU A 49 20.53 -10.40 6.90
N SER A 50 21.23 -10.98 5.93
CA SER A 50 21.98 -10.18 4.96
C SER A 50 21.02 -9.47 4.00
N GLY A 51 21.40 -8.27 3.56
CA GLY A 51 20.63 -7.46 2.61
C GLY A 51 20.37 -8.18 1.28
N ASP A 52 21.26 -9.06 0.86
CA ASP A 52 21.09 -9.87 -0.36
C ASP A 52 20.07 -11.01 -0.19
N GLN A 53 19.55 -11.26 1.03
CA GLN A 53 18.55 -12.30 1.29
C GLN A 53 17.12 -11.78 1.32
N VAL A 54 16.91 -10.47 1.50
CA VAL A 54 15.59 -9.90 1.77
C VAL A 54 15.22 -8.88 0.72
N THR A 55 14.03 -9.02 0.14
CA THR A 55 13.39 -8.04 -0.75
C THR A 55 11.99 -7.69 -0.22
N SER A 56 11.35 -6.66 -0.77
CA SER A 56 9.97 -6.27 -0.47
C SER A 56 9.02 -6.70 -1.57
N ALA A 57 7.74 -6.89 -1.20
CA ALA A 57 6.66 -7.01 -2.16
C ALA A 57 5.44 -6.15 -1.83
N GLY A 58 4.77 -5.69 -2.89
CA GLY A 58 3.41 -5.17 -2.85
C GLY A 58 2.45 -6.12 -3.56
N LEU A 59 1.20 -6.18 -3.09
CA LEU A 59 0.12 -6.90 -3.76
C LEU A 59 -0.92 -5.92 -4.33
N GLY A 60 -1.21 -6.07 -5.62
CA GLY A 60 -2.30 -5.39 -6.33
C GLY A 60 -3.61 -6.19 -6.33
N ILE A 61 -3.75 -7.14 -5.39
CA ILE A 61 -4.93 -8.03 -5.28
C ILE A 61 -5.89 -7.45 -4.25
N VAL A 62 -7.13 -7.22 -4.66
CA VAL A 62 -8.22 -6.90 -3.73
C VAL A 62 -8.76 -8.22 -3.20
N ALA A 63 -8.60 -8.47 -1.89
CA ALA A 63 -9.06 -9.69 -1.25
C ALA A 63 -9.71 -9.40 0.11
N TYR A 64 -10.87 -10.02 0.37
CA TYR A 64 -11.62 -9.84 1.61
C TYR A 64 -12.44 -11.10 1.96
N PRO A 65 -12.80 -11.29 3.24
CA PRO A 65 -13.63 -12.44 3.63
C PRO A 65 -15.08 -12.22 3.18
N GLY A 66 -15.52 -12.94 2.15
CA GLY A 66 -16.85 -12.78 1.56
C GLY A 66 -17.99 -12.96 2.58
N LYS A 67 -17.89 -14.01 3.41
CA LYS A 67 -18.84 -14.34 4.48
C LYS A 67 -19.07 -13.23 5.52
N THR A 68 -18.01 -12.51 5.90
CA THR A 68 -18.07 -11.62 7.07
C THR A 68 -17.98 -10.14 6.69
N ALA A 69 -17.41 -9.79 5.53
CA ALA A 69 -17.29 -8.39 5.11
C ALA A 69 -18.59 -7.86 4.49
N ASN A 70 -19.40 -8.72 3.86
CA ASN A 70 -20.69 -8.37 3.23
C ASN A 70 -20.61 -7.12 2.32
N LEU A 71 -19.54 -7.01 1.53
CA LEU A 71 -19.31 -5.88 0.64
C LEU A 71 -20.17 -5.98 -0.62
N PRO A 72 -20.62 -4.84 -1.19
CA PRO A 72 -21.30 -4.85 -2.48
C PRO A 72 -20.36 -5.32 -3.59
N VAL A 73 -20.94 -6.01 -4.57
CA VAL A 73 -20.28 -6.45 -5.80
C VAL A 73 -21.15 -6.09 -7.00
N HIS A 74 -20.50 -5.84 -8.12
CA HIS A 74 -21.12 -5.52 -9.39
C HIS A 74 -21.20 -6.78 -10.28
N PRO A 75 -22.10 -6.82 -11.28
CA PRO A 75 -22.08 -7.86 -12.30
C PRO A 75 -20.68 -7.99 -12.95
N PRO A 76 -20.25 -9.20 -13.34
CA PRO A 76 -21.03 -10.44 -13.39
C PRO A 76 -21.01 -11.26 -12.10
N ALA A 77 -20.44 -10.77 -10.99
CA ALA A 77 -20.42 -11.53 -9.74
C ALA A 77 -21.83 -11.69 -9.15
N ASP A 78 -22.11 -12.89 -8.65
CA ASP A 78 -23.32 -13.19 -7.87
C ASP A 78 -23.09 -12.82 -6.40
N PRO A 79 -23.81 -11.82 -5.84
CA PRO A 79 -23.65 -11.41 -4.45
C PRO A 79 -23.90 -12.54 -3.43
N ASP A 80 -24.78 -13.49 -3.73
CA ASP A 80 -25.13 -14.57 -2.81
C ASP A 80 -24.07 -15.68 -2.80
N LEU A 81 -23.34 -15.87 -3.90
CA LEU A 81 -22.15 -16.71 -3.91
C LEU A 81 -20.99 -16.05 -3.17
N VAL A 82 -20.77 -14.74 -3.35
CA VAL A 82 -19.72 -13.99 -2.65
C VAL A 82 -19.91 -14.04 -1.14
N LYS A 83 -21.15 -13.88 -0.64
CA LYS A 83 -21.48 -14.02 0.79
C LYS A 83 -21.24 -15.43 1.36
N LYS A 84 -21.11 -16.45 0.52
CA LYS A 84 -20.78 -17.82 0.93
C LYS A 84 -19.28 -18.13 0.85
N ALA A 85 -18.48 -17.26 0.25
CA ALA A 85 -17.06 -17.49 0.06
C ALA A 85 -16.25 -17.20 1.33
N ASN A 86 -15.29 -18.07 1.67
CA ASN A 86 -14.32 -17.78 2.73
C ASN A 86 -13.45 -16.58 2.38
N VAL A 87 -13.08 -16.44 1.10
CA VAL A 87 -12.34 -15.31 0.54
C VAL A 87 -12.95 -14.99 -0.82
N ALA A 88 -13.24 -13.71 -1.05
CA ALA A 88 -13.50 -13.15 -2.35
C ALA A 88 -12.28 -12.32 -2.77
N TYR A 89 -11.85 -12.46 -4.01
CA TYR A 89 -10.71 -11.69 -4.52
C TYR A 89 -10.84 -11.36 -6.01
N VAL A 90 -10.09 -10.35 -6.46
CA VAL A 90 -9.90 -10.02 -7.87
C VAL A 90 -8.42 -9.74 -8.13
N ASP A 91 -7.93 -10.32 -9.22
CA ASP A 91 -6.57 -10.20 -9.76
C ASP A 91 -6.70 -9.85 -11.25
N SER A 92 -6.89 -8.55 -11.54
CA SER A 92 -7.23 -8.05 -12.88
C SER A 92 -6.43 -6.82 -13.30
N MET A 93 -5.55 -6.32 -12.41
CA MET A 93 -4.71 -5.14 -12.65
C MET A 93 -3.55 -5.41 -13.62
N GLY A 94 -3.40 -6.64 -14.10
CA GLY A 94 -2.24 -7.10 -14.84
C GLY A 94 -1.09 -7.40 -13.88
N ASN A 95 -0.51 -6.38 -13.25
CA ASN A 95 0.67 -6.48 -12.38
C ASN A 95 0.29 -6.62 -10.90
N CYS A 96 -0.15 -7.81 -10.51
CA CYS A 96 -0.73 -8.03 -9.18
C CYS A 96 0.28 -8.43 -8.10
N PHE A 97 1.51 -8.75 -8.50
CA PHE A 97 2.65 -8.91 -7.60
C PHE A 97 3.76 -7.94 -8.00
N LEU A 98 4.16 -7.06 -7.10
CA LEU A 98 5.28 -6.15 -7.32
C LEU A 98 6.42 -6.55 -6.39
N LEU A 99 7.61 -6.74 -6.95
CA LEU A 99 8.84 -7.02 -6.21
C LEU A 99 9.83 -5.87 -6.36
N THR A 100 10.59 -5.60 -5.32
CA THR A 100 11.77 -4.73 -5.42
C THR A 100 13.00 -5.53 -5.88
N ASP A 101 13.86 -4.89 -6.67
CA ASP A 101 15.08 -5.50 -7.22
C ASP A 101 16.28 -5.52 -6.25
N ASP A 102 16.05 -5.30 -4.95
CA ASP A 102 17.07 -5.32 -3.89
C ASP A 102 17.95 -6.59 -3.88
N VAL A 103 17.42 -7.69 -4.43
CA VAL A 103 18.07 -9.00 -4.48
C VAL A 103 18.18 -9.45 -5.94
N PRO A 104 19.38 -9.59 -6.53
CA PRO A 104 19.53 -9.93 -7.95
C PRO A 104 18.83 -11.23 -8.39
N SER A 105 18.76 -12.22 -7.50
CA SER A 105 18.11 -13.52 -7.79
C SER A 105 16.57 -13.44 -7.81
N ILE A 106 15.96 -12.30 -7.46
CA ILE A 106 14.51 -12.16 -7.41
C ILE A 106 13.83 -12.30 -8.78
N SER A 107 14.58 -12.00 -9.85
CA SER A 107 14.10 -12.16 -11.23
C SER A 107 13.69 -13.60 -11.56
N SER A 108 14.32 -14.60 -10.95
CA SER A 108 13.94 -16.01 -11.09
C SER A 108 12.56 -16.31 -10.48
N PHE A 109 12.23 -15.68 -9.35
CA PHE A 109 10.90 -15.81 -8.75
C PHE A 109 9.84 -15.17 -9.65
N SER A 110 10.07 -13.95 -10.15
CA SER A 110 9.14 -13.28 -11.08
C SER A 110 8.89 -14.14 -12.33
N LYS A 111 9.93 -14.72 -12.92
CA LYS A 111 9.77 -15.65 -14.07
C LYS A 111 8.91 -16.87 -13.73
N LEU A 112 9.16 -17.50 -12.58
CA LEU A 112 8.38 -18.66 -12.13
C LEU A 112 6.91 -18.29 -11.87
N GLN A 113 6.67 -17.18 -11.18
CA GLN A 113 5.32 -16.67 -10.92
C GLN A 113 4.59 -16.40 -12.23
N ASN A 114 5.24 -15.74 -13.20
CA ASN A 114 4.61 -15.39 -14.48
C ASN A 114 4.33 -16.62 -15.34
N ALA A 115 5.12 -17.69 -15.21
CA ALA A 115 4.90 -18.94 -15.92
C ALA A 115 3.60 -19.66 -15.50
N CYS A 116 3.01 -19.33 -14.34
CA CYS A 116 1.75 -19.95 -13.92
C CYS A 116 0.53 -19.48 -14.73
N GLY A 117 0.63 -18.35 -15.45
CA GLY A 117 -0.45 -17.80 -16.28
C GLY A 117 -1.67 -17.26 -15.53
N VAL A 118 -1.64 -17.25 -14.19
CA VAL A 118 -2.75 -16.76 -13.33
C VAL A 118 -2.61 -15.27 -13.01
N SER A 119 -1.38 -14.81 -12.76
CA SER A 119 -1.08 -13.46 -12.28
C SER A 119 0.26 -13.00 -12.83
N ASN A 120 0.47 -11.69 -12.98
CA ASN A 120 1.77 -11.14 -13.37
C ASN A 120 2.52 -10.55 -12.18
N CYS A 121 3.80 -10.83 -12.15
CA CYS A 121 4.79 -10.31 -11.24
C CYS A 121 5.73 -9.37 -11.98
N VAL A 122 5.79 -8.12 -11.53
CA VAL A 122 6.76 -7.13 -11.99
C VAL A 122 7.88 -6.95 -10.98
N VAL A 123 9.04 -6.56 -11.47
CA VAL A 123 10.20 -6.24 -10.65
C VAL A 123 10.58 -4.78 -10.95
N TRP A 124 10.52 -3.92 -9.94
CA TRP A 124 10.88 -2.51 -10.02
C TRP A 124 12.01 -2.19 -9.05
N SER A 125 12.68 -1.08 -9.27
CA SER A 125 13.56 -0.53 -8.24
C SER A 125 12.74 0.01 -7.05
N PRO A 126 13.36 0.19 -5.87
CA PRO A 126 12.67 0.72 -4.69
C PRO A 126 12.03 2.10 -4.91
N GLU A 127 12.65 2.97 -5.72
CA GLU A 127 12.18 4.35 -5.94
C GLU A 127 10.79 4.43 -6.63
N PRO A 128 10.56 3.86 -7.83
CA PRO A 128 9.24 3.81 -8.45
C PRO A 128 8.19 3.12 -7.57
N THR A 129 8.61 2.12 -6.79
CA THR A 129 7.74 1.41 -5.86
C THR A 129 7.25 2.35 -4.75
N ALA A 130 8.16 3.08 -4.12
CA ALA A 130 7.84 4.04 -3.08
C ALA A 130 6.97 5.19 -3.63
N LEU A 131 7.31 5.71 -4.80
CA LEU A 131 6.57 6.77 -5.50
C LEU A 131 5.12 6.35 -5.80
N THR A 132 4.89 5.10 -6.16
CA THR A 132 3.55 4.59 -6.48
C THR A 132 2.73 4.31 -5.21
N ILE A 133 3.34 3.72 -4.19
CA ILE A 133 2.61 3.17 -3.03
C ILE A 133 2.45 4.20 -1.90
N CYS A 134 3.50 4.94 -1.54
CA CYS A 134 3.48 5.77 -0.33
C CYS A 134 2.44 6.91 -0.39
N PRO A 135 2.27 7.63 -1.51
CA PRO A 135 1.28 8.72 -1.57
C PRO A 135 -0.17 8.26 -1.36
N MET A 136 -0.48 6.99 -1.64
CA MET A 136 -1.81 6.40 -1.46
C MET A 136 -2.32 6.52 -0.02
N PHE A 137 -1.42 6.43 0.96
CA PHE A 137 -1.79 6.52 2.37
C PHE A 137 -2.37 7.89 2.72
N ALA A 138 -1.88 8.98 2.11
CA ALA A 138 -2.50 10.30 2.29
C ALA A 138 -3.93 10.32 1.73
N LEU A 139 -4.14 9.68 0.57
CA LEU A 139 -5.47 9.59 -0.07
C LEU A 139 -6.47 8.83 0.80
N PHE A 140 -6.05 7.72 1.42
CA PHE A 140 -6.93 6.95 2.31
C PHE A 140 -7.37 7.75 3.53
N ILE A 141 -6.46 8.52 4.15
CA ILE A 141 -6.82 9.44 5.24
C ILE A 141 -7.74 10.56 4.75
N GLY A 142 -7.48 11.11 3.57
CA GLY A 142 -8.34 12.12 2.95
C GLY A 142 -9.77 11.62 2.70
N LEU A 143 -9.89 10.41 2.14
CA LEU A 143 -11.18 9.74 1.94
C LEU A 143 -11.90 9.48 3.26
N GLU A 144 -11.19 9.05 4.30
CA GLU A 144 -11.76 8.88 5.63
C GLU A 144 -12.37 10.20 6.14
N LEU A 145 -11.63 11.31 6.05
CA LEU A 145 -12.12 12.64 6.44
C LEU A 145 -13.36 13.07 5.64
N LEU A 146 -13.41 12.75 4.35
CA LEU A 146 -14.57 13.01 3.49
C LEU A 146 -15.74 12.05 3.73
N GLY A 147 -15.58 11.02 4.58
CA GLY A 147 -16.63 10.04 4.85
C GLY A 147 -16.78 8.97 3.77
N TRP A 148 -15.70 8.69 3.04
CA TRP A 148 -15.63 7.73 1.94
C TRP A 148 -16.69 8.02 0.87
N PRO A 149 -16.62 9.14 0.12
CA PRO A 149 -17.51 9.42 -1.00
C PRO A 149 -17.22 8.49 -2.19
N LYS A 150 -18.18 8.35 -3.12
CA LYS A 150 -17.90 7.72 -4.42
C LYS A 150 -16.87 8.56 -5.15
N ILE A 151 -16.01 7.91 -5.95
CA ILE A 151 -14.89 8.60 -6.62
C ILE A 151 -15.40 9.76 -7.49
N LYS A 152 -16.46 9.52 -8.27
CA LYS A 152 -17.10 10.53 -9.12
C LYS A 152 -17.75 11.71 -8.35
N ASP A 153 -17.98 11.55 -7.05
CA ASP A 153 -18.65 12.53 -6.19
C ASP A 153 -17.63 13.29 -5.32
N ILE A 154 -16.32 13.06 -5.51
CA ILE A 154 -15.26 13.80 -4.83
C ILE A 154 -15.26 15.25 -5.34
N ASP A 155 -15.50 16.21 -4.45
CA ASP A 155 -15.33 17.63 -4.70
C ASP A 155 -13.84 17.99 -4.66
N THR A 156 -13.25 18.15 -5.85
CA THR A 156 -11.83 18.48 -6.03
C THR A 156 -11.47 19.88 -5.55
N GLU A 157 -12.46 20.77 -5.41
CA GLU A 157 -12.28 22.11 -4.88
C GLU A 157 -12.35 22.18 -3.35
N SER A 158 -12.79 21.09 -2.70
CA SER A 158 -12.96 21.05 -1.25
C SER A 158 -11.63 21.23 -0.51
N LYS A 159 -11.70 21.91 0.64
CA LYS A 159 -10.52 22.15 1.49
C LYS A 159 -9.86 20.85 1.99
N VAL A 160 -10.64 19.78 2.15
CA VAL A 160 -10.12 18.49 2.60
C VAL A 160 -9.39 17.80 1.45
N TRP A 161 -9.94 17.82 0.23
CA TRP A 161 -9.27 17.22 -0.91
C TRP A 161 -7.98 17.95 -1.28
N LYS A 162 -8.00 19.29 -1.35
CA LYS A 162 -6.78 20.08 -1.59
C LYS A 162 -5.67 19.80 -0.57
N LEU A 163 -6.03 19.66 0.71
CA LEU A 163 -5.08 19.26 1.76
C LEU A 163 -4.53 17.85 1.52
N THR A 164 -5.39 16.91 1.12
CA THR A 164 -5.03 15.52 0.82
C THR A 164 -4.01 15.46 -0.32
N ILE A 165 -4.24 16.22 -1.39
CA ILE A 165 -3.36 16.29 -2.56
C ILE A 165 -2.03 16.95 -2.19
N ALA A 166 -2.05 18.04 -1.42
CA ALA A 166 -0.82 18.66 -0.92
C ALA A 166 0.00 17.69 -0.05
N ALA A 167 -0.65 16.89 0.80
CA ALA A 167 0.00 15.87 1.62
C ALA A 167 0.60 14.73 0.77
N ALA A 168 -0.12 14.27 -0.26
CA ALA A 168 0.40 13.28 -1.21
C ALA A 168 1.64 13.80 -1.96
N LYS A 169 1.63 15.07 -2.38
CA LYS A 169 2.78 15.75 -3.00
C LYS A 169 3.98 15.83 -2.06
N GLU A 170 3.76 16.13 -0.78
CA GLU A 170 4.84 16.10 0.23
C GLU A 170 5.49 14.71 0.33
N ILE A 171 4.70 13.63 0.25
CA ILE A 171 5.24 12.26 0.23
C ILE A 171 6.01 11.98 -1.07
N GLN A 172 5.48 12.37 -2.23
CA GLN A 172 6.16 12.19 -3.53
C GLN A 172 7.51 12.92 -3.57
N MET A 173 7.66 14.02 -2.83
CA MET A 173 8.91 14.77 -2.74
C MET A 173 9.94 14.16 -1.78
N LEU A 174 9.64 13.07 -1.05
CA LEU A 174 10.62 12.42 -0.17
C LEU A 174 11.75 11.80 -0.99
N GLY A 175 12.97 11.78 -0.43
CA GLY A 175 14.16 11.27 -1.11
C GLY A 175 14.04 9.82 -1.59
N VAL A 176 13.26 9.00 -0.87
CA VAL A 176 12.95 7.61 -1.24
C VAL A 176 12.21 7.48 -2.59
N CYS A 177 11.59 8.56 -3.08
CA CYS A 177 10.90 8.58 -4.38
C CYS A 177 11.80 9.02 -5.55
N GLY A 178 13.06 9.38 -5.27
CA GLY A 178 14.03 9.83 -6.27
C GLY A 178 13.63 11.13 -7.01
N GLU A 179 14.37 11.45 -8.06
CA GLU A 179 14.12 12.66 -8.89
C GLU A 179 12.76 12.61 -9.60
N ALA A 180 12.32 11.41 -9.99
CA ALA A 180 11.00 11.19 -10.58
C ALA A 180 9.87 11.61 -9.63
N GLY A 181 10.07 11.50 -8.31
CA GLY A 181 9.13 11.95 -7.30
C GLY A 181 8.89 13.46 -7.33
N ILE A 182 9.94 14.25 -7.57
CA ILE A 182 9.85 15.72 -7.70
C ILE A 182 9.00 16.09 -8.91
N GLN A 183 9.32 15.53 -10.08
CA GLN A 183 8.58 15.78 -11.32
C GLN A 183 7.11 15.36 -11.19
N THR A 184 6.86 14.21 -10.56
CA THR A 184 5.50 13.71 -10.32
C THR A 184 4.73 14.60 -9.37
N ALA A 185 5.37 15.11 -8.30
CA ALA A 185 4.74 16.04 -7.37
C ALA A 185 4.34 17.35 -8.07
N GLU A 186 5.18 17.88 -8.96
CA GLU A 186 4.86 19.06 -9.76
C GLU A 186 3.65 18.83 -10.69
N ALA A 187 3.60 17.67 -11.35
CA ALA A 187 2.51 17.30 -12.26
C ALA A 187 1.21 16.89 -11.54
N THR A 188 1.29 16.49 -10.27
CA THR A 188 0.12 16.05 -9.49
C THR A 188 -0.82 17.23 -9.22
N SER A 189 -2.05 17.09 -9.68
CA SER A 189 -3.17 18.00 -9.48
C SER A 189 -4.28 17.36 -8.67
N GLU A 190 -5.30 18.16 -8.33
CA GLU A 190 -6.50 17.71 -7.63
C GLU A 190 -7.27 16.63 -8.39
N ASP A 191 -7.19 16.60 -9.72
CA ASP A 191 -7.85 15.59 -10.56
C ASP A 191 -7.04 14.30 -10.71
N SER A 192 -5.71 14.34 -10.56
CA SER A 192 -4.83 13.21 -10.88
C SER A 192 -5.24 11.93 -10.17
N PHE A 193 -5.52 12.02 -8.87
CA PHE A 193 -5.88 10.86 -8.07
C PHE A 193 -7.35 10.44 -8.21
N VAL A 194 -8.25 11.36 -8.57
CA VAL A 194 -9.63 11.01 -8.93
C VAL A 194 -9.64 10.17 -10.20
N GLN A 195 -8.89 10.58 -11.23
CA GLN A 195 -8.75 9.84 -12.48
C GLN A 195 -8.11 8.47 -12.26
N MET A 196 -7.04 8.41 -11.45
CA MET A 196 -6.41 7.14 -11.10
C MET A 196 -7.36 6.20 -10.36
N PHE A 197 -8.12 6.70 -9.37
CA PHE A 197 -9.08 5.86 -8.63
C PHE A 197 -10.25 5.41 -9.51
N ALA A 198 -10.72 6.25 -10.45
CA ALA A 198 -11.75 5.85 -11.40
C ALA A 198 -11.27 4.71 -12.31
N TYR A 199 -10.01 4.78 -12.77
CA TYR A 199 -9.38 3.68 -13.51
C TYR A 199 -9.30 2.39 -12.66
N LEU A 200 -8.88 2.50 -11.41
CA LEU A 200 -8.81 1.35 -10.49
C LEU A 200 -10.19 0.75 -10.23
N GLU A 201 -11.22 1.57 -10.02
CA GLU A 201 -12.60 1.11 -9.81
C GLU A 201 -13.11 0.31 -11.00
N GLU A 202 -12.80 0.73 -12.23
CA GLU A 202 -13.18 -0.01 -13.43
C GLU A 202 -12.41 -1.33 -13.54
N LYS A 203 -11.08 -1.30 -13.34
CA LYS A 203 -10.21 -2.48 -13.49
C LYS A 203 -10.47 -3.54 -12.43
N LEU A 204 -10.78 -3.13 -11.21
CA LEU A 204 -10.95 -4.02 -10.06
C LEU A 204 -12.40 -4.50 -9.87
N ARG A 205 -13.27 -4.34 -10.88
CA ARG A 205 -14.55 -5.04 -10.92
C ARG A 205 -14.33 -6.56 -10.91
N PRO A 206 -15.24 -7.35 -10.33
CA PRO A 206 -16.56 -6.97 -9.81
C PRO A 206 -16.65 -6.38 -8.39
N PRO A 207 -15.68 -6.50 -7.46
CA PRO A 207 -15.75 -5.82 -6.18
C PRO A 207 -16.05 -4.32 -6.30
N ASP A 208 -16.86 -3.79 -5.39
CA ASP A 208 -16.99 -2.34 -5.24
C ASP A 208 -15.71 -1.79 -4.60
N PHE A 209 -14.89 -1.12 -5.41
CA PHE A 209 -13.55 -0.66 -5.01
C PHE A 209 -13.60 0.31 -3.84
N GLN A 210 -14.56 1.24 -3.85
CA GLN A 210 -14.72 2.22 -2.78
C GLN A 210 -15.17 1.54 -1.47
N ALA A 211 -16.15 0.63 -1.51
CA ALA A 211 -16.58 -0.11 -0.33
C ALA A 211 -15.46 -1.01 0.21
N PHE A 212 -14.67 -1.61 -0.66
CA PHE A 212 -13.47 -2.35 -0.28
C PHE A 212 -12.48 -1.45 0.45
N ASN A 213 -12.11 -0.29 -0.10
CA ASN A 213 -11.17 0.62 0.55
C ASN A 213 -11.71 1.14 1.89
N ARG A 214 -13.01 1.45 1.98
CA ARG A 214 -13.63 1.82 3.26
C ARG A 214 -13.52 0.71 4.30
N PHE A 215 -13.78 -0.53 3.92
CA PHE A 215 -13.63 -1.69 4.81
C PHE A 215 -12.16 -1.92 5.21
N HIS A 216 -11.27 -1.86 4.22
CA HIS A 216 -9.86 -2.17 4.40
C HIS A 216 -9.14 -1.04 5.16
N HIS A 217 -9.08 0.15 4.58
CA HIS A 217 -8.35 1.30 5.10
C HIS A 217 -9.12 2.09 6.16
N GLY A 218 -10.44 2.20 6.03
CA GLY A 218 -11.30 2.83 7.06
C GLY A 218 -11.62 1.94 8.27
N GLY A 219 -11.08 0.71 8.30
CA GLY A 219 -11.34 -0.25 9.36
C GLY A 219 -10.12 -1.13 9.65
N LYS A 220 -9.92 -2.16 8.82
CA LYS A 220 -8.93 -3.23 9.07
C LYS A 220 -7.49 -2.70 9.30
N VAL A 221 -7.02 -1.79 8.47
CA VAL A 221 -5.62 -1.32 8.47
C VAL A 221 -5.45 0.15 8.83
N VAL A 222 -6.49 0.82 9.36
CA VAL A 222 -6.46 2.26 9.70
C VAL A 222 -5.25 2.65 10.57
N LYS A 223 -4.88 1.79 11.52
CA LYS A 223 -3.72 2.02 12.40
C LYS A 223 -2.40 1.92 11.64
N GLN A 224 -2.28 0.97 10.70
CA GLN A 224 -1.11 0.88 9.81
C GLN A 224 -1.01 2.14 8.95
N ASP A 225 -2.12 2.63 8.42
CA ASP A 225 -2.13 3.79 7.53
C ASP A 225 -1.64 5.04 8.28
N ARG A 226 -2.11 5.27 9.51
CA ARG A 226 -1.61 6.37 10.36
C ARG A 226 -0.13 6.21 10.71
N MET A 227 0.31 5.01 11.09
CA MET A 227 1.74 4.73 11.34
C MET A 227 2.60 4.99 10.09
N HIS A 228 2.09 4.72 8.89
CA HIS A 228 2.79 5.03 7.65
C HIS A 228 2.95 6.53 7.47
N ILE A 229 1.88 7.31 7.70
CA ILE A 229 1.91 8.77 7.63
C ILE A 229 2.91 9.36 8.61
N GLU A 230 2.95 8.86 9.85
CA GLU A 230 3.94 9.25 10.86
C GLU A 230 5.38 9.01 10.37
N ARG A 231 5.64 7.86 9.74
CA ARG A 231 6.97 7.55 9.17
C ARG A 231 7.34 8.50 8.03
N CYS A 232 6.41 8.80 7.12
CA CYS A 232 6.64 9.78 6.06
C CYS A 232 6.95 11.16 6.64
N ILE A 233 6.26 11.57 7.72
CA ILE A 233 6.56 12.81 8.43
C ILE A 233 7.97 12.78 9.02
N SER A 234 8.33 11.71 9.74
CA SER A 234 9.67 11.57 10.33
C SER A 234 10.77 11.58 9.28
N GLN A 235 10.58 10.88 8.17
CA GLN A 235 11.51 10.86 7.04
C GLN A 235 11.68 12.26 6.45
N GLY A 236 10.58 12.95 6.16
CA GLY A 236 10.64 14.31 5.62
C GLY A 236 11.35 15.27 6.56
N VAL A 237 11.10 15.20 7.86
CA VAL A 237 11.82 16.02 8.85
C VAL A 237 13.32 15.72 8.87
N ALA A 238 13.71 14.44 8.78
CA ALA A 238 15.12 14.05 8.69
C ALA A 238 15.80 14.57 7.41
N GLU A 239 15.03 14.70 6.32
CA GLU A 239 15.46 15.30 5.05
C GLU A 239 15.38 16.85 5.04
N GLY A 240 15.00 17.49 6.15
CA GLY A 240 14.85 18.94 6.23
C GLY A 240 13.57 19.49 5.58
N LYS A 241 12.58 18.63 5.28
CA LYS A 241 11.29 18.99 4.70
C LYS A 241 10.24 19.26 5.80
N PRO A 242 9.39 20.30 5.68
CA PRO A 242 8.42 20.64 6.72
C PRO A 242 7.33 19.60 6.97
N MET A 243 6.84 18.93 5.92
CA MET A 243 5.71 17.98 5.96
C MET A 243 4.43 18.58 6.58
N SER A 244 4.15 19.84 6.27
CA SER A 244 3.10 20.63 6.92
C SER A 244 1.70 20.13 6.55
N ALA A 245 1.43 19.86 5.27
CA ALA A 245 0.14 19.36 4.83
C ALA A 245 -0.14 17.97 5.42
N LEU A 246 0.86 17.09 5.41
CA LEU A 246 0.78 15.74 5.93
C LEU A 246 0.54 15.72 7.45
N LYS A 247 1.23 16.59 8.22
CA LYS A 247 0.99 16.79 9.66
C LYS A 247 -0.44 17.26 9.95
N ILE A 248 -0.95 18.25 9.20
CA ILE A 248 -2.31 18.77 9.36
C ILE A 248 -3.34 17.69 9.02
N LEU A 249 -3.10 16.90 7.96
CA LEU A 249 -3.99 15.82 7.55
C LEU A 249 -4.10 14.75 8.66
N LEU A 250 -2.97 14.31 9.21
CA LEU A 250 -2.93 13.37 10.34
C LEU A 250 -3.61 13.93 11.59
N GLN A 251 -3.38 15.21 11.90
CA GLN A 251 -4.03 15.87 13.04
C GLN A 251 -5.57 15.85 12.89
N ARG A 252 -6.10 16.17 11.71
CA ARG A 252 -7.55 16.22 11.48
C ARG A 252 -8.22 14.86 11.64
N VAL A 253 -7.58 13.78 11.18
CA VAL A 253 -8.18 12.44 11.31
C VAL A 253 -8.17 11.98 12.76
N ASN A 254 -7.13 12.30 13.53
CA ASN A 254 -7.04 11.97 14.95
C ASN A 254 -8.02 12.76 15.83
N GLN A 255 -8.55 13.89 15.37
CA GLN A 255 -9.57 14.68 16.08
C GLN A 255 -11.00 14.16 15.88
N ARG A 256 -11.20 13.18 14.99
CA ARG A 256 -12.50 12.55 14.75
C ARG A 256 -12.78 11.37 15.69
N ASP A 257 -11.74 10.82 16.30
CA ASP A 257 -11.80 9.74 17.29
C ASP A 257 -11.94 10.30 18.72
#